data_AF-A0A1G8GNC4-F1
#
_entry.id   AF-A0A1G8GNC4-F1
#
_cell.length_a   1.000
_cell.length_b   1.000
_cell.length_c   1.000
_cell.angle_alpha   90.00
_cell.angle_beta   90.00
_cell.angle_gamma   90.00
#
_symmetry.space_group_name_H-M   'P 1'
#
loop_
_entity.id
_entity.type
_entity.pdbx_description
1 polymer ?
#
loop_
_entity_poly.entity_id
_entity_poly.type
_entity_poly.pdbx_seq_one_letter_code
_entity_poly.pdbx_strand_id
1 'polypeptide(L)'
;MRDGQELARRTGVMSFAQMRDWLARHGVATPERAPESSAGEVDDRLGGAFYGDAELKAFLFERLLRHAAAGQIVESRFPYWFEGQGTVSAALVHSANIEVFQRLAGLPPSLGCALHFAGLSLEADIREVVGAIQPGTRLEHVAPTLLQDWLADEQTPWQALLQKPALDDLRQRWLQLARDGASTQQWHSLRQEALDAISKGDPYCATQDAFLQLLANASPIPDPDNGSAWVTALLLHGTLLVVRSLQVEQGWSTEDMAVESLRYAWFKQREEKEPDGRFSDERLAELRSQWERDNTSWLRLNQDFMERYPILRRPHNSRLRASLTAQLQSAPKASAA
;
A
#
# COMPACT_ATOMS: atom_id res chain seq x y z
N MET A 1 2.30 -38.58 10.64
CA MET A 1 2.57 -39.99 10.28
C MET A 1 3.46 -40.57 11.36
N ARG A 2 3.13 -41.77 11.84
CA ARG A 2 4.03 -42.60 12.66
C ARG A 2 4.04 -43.95 11.95
N ASP A 3 5.23 -44.51 11.71
CA ASP A 3 5.41 -45.79 11.01
C ASP A 3 4.77 -45.87 9.61
N GLY A 4 4.81 -44.77 8.85
CA GLY A 4 4.39 -44.75 7.44
C GLY A 4 2.88 -44.89 7.19
N GLN A 5 2.04 -44.85 8.22
CA GLN A 5 0.59 -44.84 8.08
C GLN A 5 -0.03 -43.48 8.48
N GLU A 6 -1.01 -43.05 7.70
CA GLU A 6 -1.84 -41.87 7.99
C GLU A 6 -2.82 -42.23 9.12
N LEU A 7 -2.64 -41.61 10.29
CA LEU A 7 -3.40 -41.95 11.50
C LEU A 7 -4.84 -41.40 11.48
N ALA A 8 -5.10 -40.29 10.78
CA ALA A 8 -6.42 -39.75 10.47
C ALA A 8 -6.28 -38.41 9.69
N ARG A 9 -7.26 -38.10 8.84
CA ARG A 9 -7.38 -36.80 8.15
C ARG A 9 -8.61 -36.05 8.64
N ARG A 10 -8.46 -34.76 8.92
CA ARG A 10 -9.57 -33.86 9.24
C ARG A 10 -9.45 -32.58 8.44
N THR A 11 -10.56 -32.12 7.85
CA THR A 11 -10.63 -30.94 6.99
C THR A 11 -11.67 -29.95 7.53
N GLY A 12 -11.39 -28.65 7.48
CA GLY A 12 -12.25 -27.58 7.97
C GLY A 12 -11.56 -26.65 8.98
N VAL A 13 -12.20 -25.52 9.31
CA VAL A 13 -11.69 -24.56 10.31
C VAL A 13 -11.97 -25.09 11.71
N MET A 14 -10.95 -25.14 12.56
CA MET A 14 -11.05 -25.55 13.96
C MET A 14 -10.39 -24.50 14.84
N SER A 15 -10.95 -24.26 16.04
CA SER A 15 -10.24 -23.46 17.03
C SER A 15 -9.00 -24.21 17.53
N PHE A 16 -7.99 -23.47 18.00
CA PHE A 16 -6.75 -24.06 18.52
C PHE A 16 -7.01 -25.10 19.62
N ALA A 17 -7.99 -24.85 20.49
CA ALA A 17 -8.42 -25.80 21.52
C ALA A 17 -8.96 -27.11 20.92
N GLN A 18 -9.79 -27.02 19.87
CA GLN A 18 -10.33 -28.20 19.19
C GLN A 18 -9.24 -29.00 18.45
N MET A 19 -8.23 -28.32 17.89
CA MET A 19 -7.08 -28.95 17.24
C MET A 19 -6.22 -29.69 18.27
N ARG A 20 -5.94 -29.05 19.41
CA ARG A 20 -5.17 -29.63 20.52
C ARG A 20 -5.84 -30.88 21.06
N ASP A 21 -7.15 -30.82 21.34
CA ASP A 21 -7.90 -31.96 21.84
C ASP A 21 -7.94 -33.11 20.82
N TRP A 22 -8.00 -32.78 19.53
CA TRP A 22 -7.94 -33.77 18.47
C TRP A 22 -6.54 -34.42 18.39
N LEU A 23 -5.46 -33.65 18.48
CA LEU A 23 -4.08 -34.15 18.47
C LEU A 23 -3.77 -35.02 19.70
N ALA A 24 -4.21 -34.61 20.88
CA ALA A 24 -4.05 -35.36 22.13
C ALA A 24 -4.74 -36.73 22.06
N ARG A 25 -5.96 -36.80 21.49
CA ARG A 25 -6.67 -38.08 21.27
C ARG A 25 -5.95 -39.04 20.31
N HIS A 26 -5.07 -38.52 19.46
CA HIS A 26 -4.26 -39.33 18.52
C HIS A 26 -2.80 -39.49 18.99
N GLY A 27 -2.54 -39.28 20.29
CA GLY A 27 -1.24 -39.54 20.91
C GLY A 27 -0.15 -38.55 20.55
N VAL A 28 -0.51 -37.37 20.03
CA VAL A 28 0.43 -36.28 19.75
C VAL A 28 0.47 -35.35 20.96
N ALA A 29 1.63 -35.26 21.62
CA ALA A 29 1.85 -34.32 22.69
C ALA A 29 1.95 -32.89 22.11
N THR A 30 1.00 -32.04 22.49
CA THR A 30 1.01 -30.60 22.16
C THR A 30 1.18 -29.78 23.44
N PRO A 31 1.98 -28.70 23.42
CA PRO A 31 2.20 -27.85 24.59
C PRO A 31 0.89 -27.28 25.15
N GLU A 32 0.81 -27.14 26.49
CA GLU A 32 -0.41 -26.74 27.23
C GLU A 32 -0.90 -25.33 26.86
N ARG A 33 0.03 -24.46 26.49
CA ARG A 33 -0.23 -23.13 25.96
C ARG A 33 0.03 -23.17 24.46
N ALA A 34 -0.79 -22.47 23.66
CA ALA A 34 -0.30 -21.99 22.38
C ALA A 34 1.04 -21.32 22.68
N PRO A 35 2.12 -21.54 21.90
CA PRO A 35 3.25 -20.63 22.00
C PRO A 35 2.62 -19.25 21.95
N GLU A 36 2.79 -18.49 23.04
CA GLU A 36 2.61 -17.05 22.95
C GLU A 36 3.43 -16.72 21.72
N SER A 37 2.78 -16.20 20.68
CA SER A 37 3.49 -15.72 19.54
C SER A 37 4.41 -14.65 20.10
N SER A 38 5.64 -15.02 20.45
CA SER A 38 6.77 -14.24 20.02
C SER A 38 6.54 -14.12 18.53
N ALA A 39 5.84 -13.04 18.14
CA ALA A 39 6.00 -12.45 16.83
C ALA A 39 7.51 -12.42 16.67
N GLY A 40 8.01 -13.35 15.86
CA GLY A 40 9.35 -13.85 15.99
C GLY A 40 10.31 -12.69 16.03
N GLU A 41 11.22 -12.70 16.99
CA GLU A 41 12.57 -12.25 16.68
C GLU A 41 12.92 -12.99 15.39
N VAL A 42 12.81 -12.29 14.26
CA VAL A 42 13.45 -12.71 13.03
C VAL A 42 14.88 -12.88 13.46
N ASP A 43 15.35 -14.12 13.49
CA ASP A 43 16.72 -14.43 13.87
C ASP A 43 17.61 -13.48 13.05
N ASP A 44 18.26 -12.51 13.72
CA ASP A 44 19.14 -11.52 13.10
C ASP A 44 20.25 -12.18 12.25
N ARG A 45 20.40 -13.51 12.40
CA ARG A 45 21.29 -14.41 11.65
C ARG A 45 20.84 -14.70 10.21
N LEU A 46 19.59 -14.44 9.83
CA LEU A 46 19.10 -14.52 8.44
C LEU A 46 19.09 -13.14 7.78
N GLY A 47 20.19 -12.40 7.94
CA GLY A 47 20.27 -10.97 7.65
C GLY A 47 20.05 -10.58 6.18
N GLY A 48 19.15 -9.61 5.97
CA GLY A 48 18.97 -8.91 4.69
C GLY A 48 18.05 -9.61 3.68
N ALA A 49 17.94 -9.01 2.50
CA ALA A 49 17.00 -9.38 1.45
C ALA A 49 17.06 -10.88 1.10
N PHE A 50 15.91 -11.55 1.00
CA PHE A 50 15.86 -12.99 0.72
C PHE A 50 16.64 -13.85 1.71
N TYR A 51 16.88 -13.36 2.93
CA TYR A 51 17.70 -14.04 3.94
C TYR A 51 19.14 -14.33 3.47
N GLY A 52 19.64 -13.60 2.47
CA GLY A 52 20.92 -13.89 1.81
C GLY A 52 20.87 -15.02 0.77
N ASP A 53 19.71 -15.66 0.56
CA ASP A 53 19.55 -16.82 -0.31
C ASP A 53 19.26 -16.42 -1.77
N ALA A 54 20.23 -16.69 -2.65
CA ALA A 54 20.12 -16.44 -4.08
C ALA A 54 19.15 -17.40 -4.80
N GLU A 55 18.98 -18.63 -4.32
CA GLU A 55 18.03 -19.59 -4.87
C GLU A 55 16.59 -19.18 -4.53
N LEU A 56 16.37 -18.71 -3.30
CA LEU A 56 15.08 -18.13 -2.90
C LEU A 56 14.73 -16.91 -3.76
N LYS A 57 15.68 -15.98 -3.97
CA LYS A 57 15.50 -14.86 -4.89
C LYS A 57 15.10 -15.36 -6.28
N ALA A 58 15.87 -16.27 -6.86
CA ALA A 58 15.63 -16.78 -8.21
C ALA A 58 14.22 -17.40 -8.34
N PHE A 59 13.84 -18.25 -7.39
CA PHE A 59 12.53 -18.90 -7.36
C PHE A 59 11.36 -17.90 -7.31
N LEU A 60 11.42 -16.95 -6.38
CA LEU A 60 10.35 -15.95 -6.22
C LEU A 60 10.31 -14.99 -7.41
N PHE A 61 11.47 -14.60 -7.92
CA PHE A 61 11.57 -13.69 -9.06
C PHE A 61 11.05 -14.34 -10.35
N GLU A 62 11.41 -15.59 -10.65
CA GLU A 62 10.87 -16.33 -11.80
C GLU A 62 9.35 -16.52 -11.71
N ARG A 63 8.83 -16.79 -10.51
CA ARG A 63 7.38 -16.82 -10.28
C ARG A 63 6.75 -15.47 -10.62
N LEU A 64 7.30 -14.37 -10.10
CA LEU A 64 6.78 -13.03 -10.37
C LEU A 64 6.78 -12.70 -11.86
N LEU A 65 7.88 -13.03 -12.57
CA LEU A 65 8.00 -12.82 -14.01
C LEU A 65 6.96 -13.62 -14.80
N ARG A 66 6.65 -14.86 -14.39
CA ARG A 66 5.56 -15.64 -15.01
C ARG A 66 4.19 -14.95 -14.87
N HIS A 67 3.90 -14.38 -13.69
CA HIS A 67 2.67 -13.61 -13.50
C HIS A 67 2.66 -12.32 -14.32
N ALA A 68 3.78 -11.62 -14.40
CA ALA A 68 3.92 -10.42 -15.22
C ALA A 68 3.69 -10.72 -16.71
N ALA A 69 4.32 -11.77 -17.24
CA ALA A 69 4.18 -12.22 -18.62
C ALA A 69 2.73 -12.64 -18.95
N ALA A 70 2.01 -13.17 -17.96
CA ALA A 70 0.60 -13.54 -18.07
C ALA A 70 -0.37 -12.36 -17.88
N GLY A 71 0.13 -11.13 -17.65
CA GLY A 71 -0.71 -9.95 -17.38
C GLY A 71 -1.50 -10.03 -16.06
N GLN A 72 -1.01 -10.82 -15.10
CA GLN A 72 -1.69 -11.11 -13.84
C GLN A 72 -1.35 -10.12 -12.72
N ILE A 73 -0.43 -9.19 -12.97
CA ILE A 73 -0.03 -8.18 -11.99
C ILE A 73 -0.84 -6.90 -12.23
N VAL A 74 -1.59 -6.52 -11.21
CA VAL A 74 -2.54 -5.40 -11.26
C VAL A 74 -2.21 -4.40 -10.17
N GLU A 75 -2.27 -3.12 -10.52
CA GLU A 75 -2.10 -2.02 -9.57
C GLU A 75 -3.37 -1.82 -8.74
N SER A 76 -3.23 -1.71 -7.42
CA SER A 76 -4.33 -1.51 -6.48
C SER A 76 -3.85 -0.72 -5.26
N ARG A 77 -4.80 -0.08 -4.55
CA ARG A 77 -4.55 0.66 -3.31
C ARG A 77 -4.30 -0.24 -2.10
N PHE A 78 -4.49 -1.55 -2.25
CA PHE A 78 -4.23 -2.53 -1.21
C PHE A 78 -3.63 -3.80 -1.81
N PRO A 79 -2.73 -4.49 -1.10
CA PRO A 79 -2.26 -5.80 -1.53
C PRO A 79 -3.43 -6.78 -1.66
N TYR A 80 -3.49 -7.51 -2.77
CA TYR A 80 -4.50 -8.56 -2.97
C TYR A 80 -3.97 -9.69 -3.84
N TRP A 81 -4.55 -10.88 -3.66
CA TRP A 81 -4.31 -12.05 -4.51
C TRP A 81 -5.61 -12.83 -4.63
N PHE A 82 -6.19 -12.90 -5.83
CA PHE A 82 -7.46 -13.55 -6.10
C PHE A 82 -7.50 -14.07 -7.54
N GLU A 83 -7.96 -15.30 -7.74
CA GLU A 83 -8.12 -15.94 -9.07
C GLU A 83 -6.86 -15.85 -9.97
N GLY A 84 -5.67 -15.95 -9.36
CA GLY A 84 -4.40 -15.93 -10.08
C GLY A 84 -3.96 -14.53 -10.53
N GLN A 85 -4.64 -13.48 -10.08
CA GLN A 85 -4.26 -12.09 -10.27
C GLN A 85 -4.02 -11.40 -8.93
N GLY A 86 -3.17 -10.39 -8.94
CA GLY A 86 -2.94 -9.60 -7.73
C GLY A 86 -1.86 -8.57 -7.91
N THR A 87 -1.49 -7.94 -6.80
CA THR A 87 -0.50 -6.87 -6.80
C THR A 87 0.94 -7.43 -6.73
N VAL A 88 1.96 -6.63 -7.04
CA VAL A 88 3.35 -7.12 -7.23
C VAL A 88 3.91 -7.91 -6.03
N SER A 89 3.80 -7.38 -4.81
CA SER A 89 4.24 -8.10 -3.60
C SER A 89 3.40 -9.37 -3.33
N ALA A 90 2.11 -9.34 -3.65
CA ALA A 90 1.22 -10.47 -3.42
C ALA A 90 1.45 -11.58 -4.45
N ALA A 91 1.74 -11.23 -5.71
CA ALA A 91 2.10 -12.17 -6.77
C ALA A 91 3.44 -12.87 -6.50
N LEU A 92 4.37 -12.20 -5.82
CA LEU A 92 5.64 -12.79 -5.40
C LEU A 92 5.42 -14.01 -4.48
N VAL A 93 4.46 -13.92 -3.56
CA VAL A 93 4.26 -14.92 -2.48
C VAL A 93 2.89 -15.62 -2.48
N HIS A 94 2.03 -15.31 -3.44
CA HIS A 94 0.63 -15.77 -3.54
C HIS A 94 -0.23 -15.47 -2.29
N SER A 95 -0.05 -14.29 -1.72
CA SER A 95 -0.78 -13.88 -0.51
C SER A 95 -0.96 -12.37 -0.46
N ALA A 96 -2.16 -11.91 -0.11
CA ALA A 96 -2.43 -10.51 0.18
C ALA A 96 -1.85 -10.04 1.53
N ASN A 97 -1.48 -10.97 2.41
CA ASN A 97 -0.98 -10.63 3.73
C ASN A 97 0.49 -10.18 3.66
N ILE A 98 0.76 -8.94 4.04
CA ILE A 98 2.10 -8.33 3.99
C ILE A 98 3.09 -9.00 4.96
N GLU A 99 2.64 -9.59 6.06
CA GLU A 99 3.50 -10.38 6.95
C GLU A 99 3.91 -11.70 6.30
N VAL A 100 3.04 -12.30 5.48
CA VAL A 100 3.40 -13.49 4.70
C VAL A 100 4.43 -13.13 3.63
N PHE A 101 4.30 -11.96 3.00
CA PHE A 101 5.33 -11.42 2.12
C PHE A 101 6.68 -11.31 2.84
N GLN A 102 6.71 -10.70 4.03
CA GLN A 102 7.94 -10.56 4.81
C GLN A 102 8.58 -11.92 5.14
N ARG A 103 7.78 -12.86 5.64
CA ARG A 103 8.26 -14.18 6.08
C ARG A 103 8.68 -15.12 4.95
N LEU A 104 8.06 -15.01 3.77
CA LEU A 104 8.40 -15.88 2.64
C LEU A 104 9.50 -15.28 1.75
N ALA A 105 9.54 -13.96 1.63
CA ALA A 105 10.51 -13.29 0.77
C ALA A 105 11.75 -12.79 1.53
N GLY A 106 11.73 -12.69 2.86
CA GLY A 106 12.80 -12.04 3.61
C GLY A 106 12.98 -10.58 3.21
N LEU A 107 11.86 -9.88 2.93
CA LEU A 107 11.84 -8.48 2.49
C LEU A 107 10.95 -7.66 3.43
N PRO A 108 11.30 -6.40 3.77
CA PRO A 108 10.49 -5.60 4.67
C PRO A 108 9.14 -5.25 4.04
N PRO A 109 8.03 -5.28 4.80
CA PRO A 109 6.71 -4.80 4.40
C PRO A 109 6.70 -3.43 3.70
N SER A 110 7.55 -2.51 4.16
CA SER A 110 7.72 -1.19 3.57
C SER A 110 8.16 -1.26 2.09
N LEU A 111 9.08 -2.16 1.75
CA LEU A 111 9.49 -2.39 0.36
C LEU A 111 8.36 -2.96 -0.47
N GLY A 112 7.58 -3.90 0.09
CA GLY A 112 6.38 -4.41 -0.58
C GLY A 112 5.45 -3.26 -0.99
N CYS A 113 5.21 -2.31 -0.08
CA CYS A 113 4.43 -1.10 -0.36
C CYS A 113 5.10 -0.17 -1.39
N ALA A 114 6.42 0.04 -1.32
CA ALA A 114 7.15 0.85 -2.28
C ALA A 114 7.06 0.29 -3.71
N LEU A 115 7.15 -1.03 -3.89
CA LEU A 115 7.00 -1.71 -5.18
C LEU A 115 5.60 -1.50 -5.79
N HIS A 116 4.55 -1.55 -4.96
CA HIS A 116 3.18 -1.23 -5.39
C HIS A 116 3.03 0.24 -5.77
N PHE A 117 3.55 1.13 -4.92
CA PHE A 117 3.46 2.57 -5.12
C PHE A 117 4.18 3.02 -6.39
N ALA A 118 5.29 2.38 -6.75
CA ALA A 118 6.01 2.60 -8.01
C ALA A 118 5.28 2.04 -9.25
N GLY A 119 4.12 1.40 -9.09
CA GLY A 119 3.28 0.92 -10.19
C GLY A 119 3.93 -0.17 -11.03
N LEU A 120 4.58 -1.15 -10.38
CA LEU A 120 5.16 -2.30 -11.05
C LEU A 120 4.06 -3.28 -11.53
N SER A 121 3.82 -3.29 -12.84
CA SER A 121 2.85 -4.20 -13.47
C SER A 121 3.40 -4.92 -14.70
N LEU A 122 4.40 -4.36 -15.39
CA LEU A 122 4.99 -4.96 -16.58
C LEU A 122 6.24 -5.77 -16.25
N GLU A 123 6.48 -6.82 -17.06
CA GLU A 123 7.64 -7.71 -16.90
C GLU A 123 8.97 -6.94 -16.96
N ALA A 124 9.13 -6.00 -17.89
CA ALA A 124 10.36 -5.22 -18.04
C ALA A 124 10.68 -4.39 -16.78
N ASP A 125 9.66 -3.75 -16.22
CA ASP A 125 9.80 -2.92 -15.01
C ASP A 125 10.14 -3.80 -13.80
N ILE A 126 9.53 -4.97 -13.70
CA ILE A 126 9.84 -5.95 -12.66
C ILE A 126 11.28 -6.45 -12.81
N ARG A 127 11.73 -6.72 -14.04
CA ARG A 127 13.11 -7.13 -14.30
C ARG A 127 14.11 -6.10 -13.84
N GLU A 128 13.83 -4.83 -14.13
CA GLU A 128 14.67 -3.70 -13.74
C GLU A 128 14.70 -3.54 -12.21
N VAL A 129 13.52 -3.36 -11.59
CA VAL A 129 13.43 -2.96 -10.18
C VAL A 129 13.68 -4.15 -9.25
N VAL A 130 12.93 -5.25 -9.40
CA VAL A 130 13.06 -6.41 -8.49
C VAL A 130 14.38 -7.16 -8.76
N GLY A 131 14.85 -7.16 -10.01
CA GLY A 131 16.16 -7.72 -10.36
C GLY A 131 17.33 -7.03 -9.64
N ALA A 132 17.20 -5.73 -9.35
CA ALA A 132 18.22 -4.95 -8.64
C ALA A 132 18.41 -5.37 -7.17
N ILE A 133 17.40 -6.00 -6.55
CA ILE A 133 17.47 -6.43 -5.14
C ILE A 133 18.51 -7.54 -4.98
N GLN A 134 19.67 -7.25 -4.39
CA GLN A 134 20.68 -8.26 -4.15
C GLN A 134 20.37 -9.07 -2.88
N PRO A 135 20.50 -10.41 -2.88
CA PRO A 135 20.37 -11.19 -1.65
C PRO A 135 21.32 -10.69 -0.57
N GLY A 136 20.81 -10.59 0.65
CA GLY A 136 21.56 -10.17 1.84
C GLY A 136 21.79 -8.67 1.96
N THR A 137 21.15 -7.81 1.14
CA THR A 137 21.20 -6.36 1.34
C THR A 137 20.17 -5.85 2.33
N ARG A 138 20.48 -4.70 2.94
CA ARG A 138 19.67 -3.99 3.91
C ARG A 138 18.76 -2.99 3.22
N LEU A 139 17.44 -3.20 3.31
CA LEU A 139 16.43 -2.48 2.52
C LEU A 139 15.52 -1.56 3.36
N GLU A 140 15.86 -1.35 4.64
CA GLU A 140 15.06 -0.59 5.61
C GLU A 140 14.88 0.88 5.20
N HIS A 141 15.88 1.44 4.53
CA HIS A 141 15.92 2.84 4.09
C HIS A 141 15.17 3.10 2.78
N VAL A 142 14.89 2.06 1.99
CA VAL A 142 14.42 2.20 0.60
C VAL A 142 13.08 2.91 0.51
N ALA A 143 12.07 2.46 1.27
CA ALA A 143 10.74 3.07 1.26
C ALA A 143 10.73 4.50 1.87
N PRO A 144 11.41 4.76 3.01
CA PRO A 144 11.62 6.12 3.50
C PRO A 144 12.22 7.07 2.48
N THR A 145 13.29 6.67 1.78
CA THR A 145 13.95 7.52 0.79
C THR A 145 13.08 7.73 -0.44
N LEU A 146 12.37 6.70 -0.91
CA LEU A 146 11.40 6.86 -2.00
C LEU A 146 10.30 7.88 -1.65
N LEU A 147 9.77 7.83 -0.42
CA LEU A 147 8.78 8.80 0.06
C LEU A 147 9.36 10.22 0.10
N GLN A 148 10.60 10.38 0.58
CA GLN A 148 11.30 11.67 0.57
C GLN A 148 11.49 12.21 -0.85
N ASP A 149 11.99 11.38 -1.77
CA ASP A 149 12.23 11.74 -3.16
C ASP A 149 10.92 12.19 -3.85
N TRP A 150 9.83 11.46 -3.63
CA TRP A 150 8.53 11.81 -4.18
C TRP A 150 7.96 13.10 -3.59
N LEU A 151 8.01 13.27 -2.26
CA LEU A 151 7.57 14.51 -1.60
C LEU A 151 8.42 15.72 -2.00
N ALA A 152 9.67 15.51 -2.40
CA ALA A 152 10.56 16.54 -2.93
C ALA A 152 10.46 16.76 -4.45
N ASP A 153 9.72 15.92 -5.20
CA ASP A 153 9.65 15.98 -6.67
C ASP A 153 9.02 17.31 -7.12
N GLU A 154 9.82 18.17 -7.74
CA GLU A 154 9.41 19.46 -8.30
C GLU A 154 8.44 19.32 -9.49
N GLN A 155 8.39 18.13 -10.12
CA GLN A 155 7.43 17.86 -11.18
C GLN A 155 6.02 17.58 -10.65
N THR A 156 5.88 17.29 -9.35
CA THR A 156 4.55 17.15 -8.74
C THR A 156 3.96 18.55 -8.49
N PRO A 157 2.72 18.82 -8.92
CA PRO A 157 2.08 20.14 -8.80
C PRO A 157 1.62 20.44 -7.36
N TRP A 158 2.55 20.40 -6.38
CA TRP A 158 2.27 20.54 -4.95
C TRP A 158 1.49 21.81 -4.63
N GLN A 159 1.84 22.95 -5.24
CA GLN A 159 1.14 24.20 -4.99
C GLN A 159 -0.35 24.13 -5.36
N ALA A 160 -0.67 23.50 -6.50
CA ALA A 160 -2.04 23.35 -6.96
C ALA A 160 -2.82 22.27 -6.18
N LEU A 161 -2.14 21.22 -5.72
CA LEU A 161 -2.73 20.19 -4.85
C LEU A 161 -3.04 20.71 -3.45
N LEU A 162 -2.09 21.43 -2.86
CA LEU A 162 -2.17 21.86 -1.47
C LEU A 162 -3.01 23.13 -1.32
N GLN A 163 -2.99 24.02 -2.31
CA GLN A 163 -3.77 25.28 -2.38
C GLN A 163 -3.50 26.30 -1.25
N LYS A 164 -2.96 25.86 -0.11
CA LYS A 164 -2.66 26.66 1.08
C LYS A 164 -1.15 26.60 1.34
N PRO A 165 -0.46 27.75 1.43
CA PRO A 165 0.98 27.80 1.72
C PRO A 165 1.37 27.04 3.00
N ALA A 166 0.56 27.12 4.05
CA ALA A 166 0.81 26.43 5.33
C ALA A 166 0.91 24.89 5.20
N LEU A 167 0.27 24.28 4.20
CA LEU A 167 0.40 22.85 3.94
C LEU A 167 1.71 22.52 3.25
N ASP A 168 2.21 23.41 2.39
CA ASP A 168 3.53 23.27 1.80
C ASP A 168 4.62 23.44 2.86
N ASP A 169 4.43 24.35 3.82
CA ASP A 169 5.33 24.50 4.98
C ASP A 169 5.41 23.20 5.81
N LEU A 170 4.30 22.46 5.95
CA LEU A 170 4.30 21.13 6.57
C LEU A 170 5.11 20.12 5.74
N ARG A 171 4.96 20.13 4.41
CA ARG A 171 5.74 19.28 3.49
C ARG A 171 7.23 19.52 3.64
N GLN A 172 7.64 20.79 3.58
CA GLN A 172 9.05 21.20 3.67
C GLN A 172 9.65 20.87 5.03
N ARG A 173 8.91 21.10 6.12
CA ARG A 173 9.35 20.70 7.46
C ARG A 173 9.51 19.18 7.57
N TRP A 174 8.59 18.39 7.04
CA TRP A 174 8.72 16.93 7.04
C TRP A 174 9.98 16.49 6.30
N LEU A 175 10.25 17.05 5.11
CA LEU A 175 11.46 16.77 4.33
C LEU A 175 12.74 17.13 5.09
N GLN A 176 12.76 18.27 5.79
CA GLN A 176 13.92 18.68 6.58
C GLN A 176 14.17 17.72 7.75
N LEU A 177 13.13 17.34 8.49
CA LEU A 177 13.25 16.41 9.61
C LEU A 177 13.68 15.01 9.15
N ALA A 178 13.22 14.57 7.98
CA ALA A 178 13.59 13.29 7.39
C ALA A 178 15.07 13.26 6.94
N ARG A 179 15.59 14.39 6.45
CA ARG A 179 16.98 14.51 5.99
C ARG A 179 17.99 14.65 7.14
N ASP A 180 17.71 15.53 8.08
CA ASP A 180 18.66 15.90 9.13
C ASP A 180 18.60 14.97 10.35
N GLY A 181 17.55 14.14 10.42
CA GLY A 181 17.15 13.49 11.64
C GLY A 181 16.39 14.45 12.55
N ALA A 182 15.49 13.90 13.36
CA ALA A 182 14.64 14.68 14.23
C ALA A 182 14.39 13.97 15.54
N SER A 183 14.23 14.76 16.61
CA SER A 183 13.81 14.25 17.92
C SER A 183 12.36 13.74 17.87
N THR A 184 12.02 12.87 18.81
CA THR A 184 10.64 12.39 19.00
C THR A 184 9.64 13.54 19.15
N GLN A 185 10.03 14.63 19.82
CA GLN A 185 9.18 15.79 20.04
C GLN A 185 8.87 16.54 18.73
N GLN A 186 9.87 16.71 17.85
CA GLN A 186 9.67 17.36 16.54
C GLN A 186 8.71 16.54 15.67
N TRP A 187 8.90 15.22 15.59
CA TRP A 187 7.99 14.34 14.87
C TRP A 187 6.58 14.36 15.44
N HIS A 188 6.45 14.35 16.77
CA HIS A 188 5.14 14.43 17.42
C HIS A 188 4.46 15.77 17.13
N SER A 189 5.18 16.90 17.18
CA SER A 189 4.63 18.23 16.84
C SER A 189 4.09 18.24 15.41
N LEU A 190 4.90 17.83 14.44
CA LEU A 190 4.48 17.83 13.03
C LEU A 190 3.28 16.91 12.80
N ARG A 191 3.27 15.73 13.43
CA ARG A 191 2.13 14.81 13.37
C ARG A 191 0.85 15.48 13.90
N GLN A 192 0.90 16.13 15.06
CA GLN A 192 -0.28 16.77 15.64
C GLN A 192 -0.75 17.95 14.79
N GLU A 193 0.17 18.80 14.33
CA GLU A 193 -0.18 19.90 13.42
C GLU A 193 -0.86 19.39 12.14
N ALA A 194 -0.38 18.28 11.57
CA ALA A 194 -1.00 17.68 10.41
C ALA A 194 -2.42 17.15 10.72
N LEU A 195 -2.62 16.50 11.87
CA LEU A 195 -3.92 15.96 12.30
C LEU A 195 -4.94 17.07 12.61
N ASP A 196 -4.50 18.15 13.24
CA ASP A 196 -5.33 19.30 13.61
C ASP A 196 -5.77 20.10 12.38
N ALA A 197 -4.98 20.08 11.30
CA ALA A 197 -5.29 20.76 10.05
C ALA A 197 -6.31 20.03 9.17
N ILE A 198 -6.72 18.80 9.51
CA ILE A 198 -7.66 18.00 8.73
C ILE A 198 -9.07 18.60 8.85
N SER A 199 -9.66 18.98 7.72
CA SER A 199 -10.98 19.64 7.66
C SER A 199 -12.16 18.70 7.97
N LYS A 200 -11.92 17.38 7.99
CA LYS A 200 -12.86 16.30 8.37
C LYS A 200 -14.26 16.47 7.78
N GLY A 201 -14.47 15.86 6.61
CA GLY A 201 -15.80 15.74 6.02
C GLY A 201 -16.19 16.89 5.10
N ASP A 202 -15.30 17.85 4.88
CA ASP A 202 -15.42 18.80 3.76
C ASP A 202 -15.00 18.10 2.45
N PRO A 203 -15.94 17.90 1.50
CA PRO A 203 -15.65 17.26 0.21
C PRO A 203 -14.58 17.97 -0.61
N TYR A 204 -14.44 19.29 -0.45
CA TYR A 204 -13.50 20.11 -1.21
C TYR A 204 -12.08 20.07 -0.64
N CYS A 205 -11.92 19.60 0.60
CA CYS A 205 -10.62 19.42 1.24
C CYS A 205 -10.07 17.99 1.12
N ALA A 206 -10.73 17.07 0.39
CA ALA A 206 -10.38 15.65 0.40
C ALA A 206 -8.93 15.36 -0.06
N THR A 207 -8.41 16.14 -1.01
CA THR A 207 -7.01 16.03 -1.47
C THR A 207 -6.03 16.48 -0.38
N GLN A 208 -6.31 17.62 0.27
CA GLN A 208 -5.48 18.16 1.35
C GLN A 208 -5.54 17.26 2.59
N ASP A 209 -6.71 16.75 2.93
CA ASP A 209 -6.91 15.79 4.03
C ASP A 209 -6.11 14.50 3.77
N ALA A 210 -6.08 14.01 2.52
CA ALA A 210 -5.25 12.86 2.18
C ALA A 210 -3.75 13.14 2.34
N PHE A 211 -3.28 14.33 1.96
CA PHE A 211 -1.90 14.77 2.18
C PHE A 211 -1.55 14.88 3.67
N LEU A 212 -2.41 15.50 4.47
CA LEU A 212 -2.25 15.63 5.91
C LEU A 212 -2.24 14.27 6.61
N GLN A 213 -3.12 13.35 6.20
CA GLN A 213 -3.13 11.98 6.69
C GLN A 213 -1.84 11.25 6.31
N LEU A 214 -1.33 11.42 5.08
CA LEU A 214 -0.05 10.86 4.69
C LEU A 214 1.08 11.35 5.62
N LEU A 215 1.19 12.67 5.82
CA LEU A 215 2.21 13.24 6.69
C LEU A 215 2.07 12.76 8.13
N ALA A 216 0.87 12.73 8.68
CA ALA A 216 0.62 12.27 10.05
C ALA A 216 0.98 10.79 10.23
N ASN A 217 0.67 9.93 9.25
CA ASN A 217 1.01 8.51 9.30
C ASN A 217 2.51 8.26 9.03
N ALA A 218 3.19 9.17 8.35
CA ALA A 218 4.63 9.13 8.11
C ALA A 218 5.45 9.96 9.12
N SER A 219 4.84 10.36 10.26
CA SER A 219 5.50 11.14 11.32
C SER A 219 5.36 10.47 12.70
N PRO A 220 6.45 9.92 13.27
CA PRO A 220 7.76 9.73 12.64
C PRO A 220 7.70 8.77 11.44
N ILE A 221 8.79 8.71 10.65
CA ILE A 221 8.93 7.72 9.58
C ILE A 221 8.63 6.34 10.17
N PRO A 222 7.71 5.55 9.57
CA PRO A 222 7.31 4.28 10.15
C PRO A 222 8.46 3.26 10.12
N ASP A 223 8.47 2.37 11.11
CA ASP A 223 9.34 1.21 11.10
C ASP A 223 9.14 0.41 9.79
N PRO A 224 10.21 -0.10 9.14
CA PRO A 224 10.11 -0.87 7.89
C PRO A 224 9.16 -2.07 7.96
N ASP A 225 9.02 -2.66 9.15
CA ASP A 225 8.18 -3.83 9.40
C ASP A 225 6.75 -3.47 9.79
N ASN A 226 6.45 -2.20 10.03
CA ASN A 226 5.09 -1.73 10.26
C ASN A 226 4.31 -1.63 8.93
N GLY A 227 3.94 -2.79 8.39
CA GLY A 227 3.21 -2.90 7.13
C GLY A 227 1.91 -2.09 7.11
N SER A 228 1.16 -2.02 8.22
CA SER A 228 -0.08 -1.24 8.28
C SER A 228 0.16 0.26 8.08
N ALA A 229 1.21 0.81 8.70
CA ALA A 229 1.54 2.23 8.53
C ALA A 229 1.96 2.54 7.09
N TRP A 230 2.77 1.68 6.48
CA TRP A 230 3.20 1.84 5.09
C TRP A 230 2.07 1.68 4.07
N VAL A 231 1.14 0.73 4.30
CA VAL A 231 -0.08 0.59 3.47
C VAL A 231 -0.91 1.87 3.55
N THR A 232 -1.13 2.41 4.75
CA THR A 232 -1.89 3.66 4.91
C THR A 232 -1.19 4.84 4.24
N ALA A 233 0.10 5.04 4.49
CA ALA A 233 0.84 6.19 3.97
C ALA A 233 1.00 6.14 2.45
N LEU A 234 1.59 5.08 1.89
CA LEU A 234 1.90 5.00 0.46
C LEU A 234 0.71 4.53 -0.37
N LEU A 235 0.03 3.45 0.05
CA LEU A 235 -0.96 2.81 -0.81
C LEU A 235 -2.34 3.45 -0.73
N LEU A 236 -2.78 3.87 0.45
CA LEU A 236 -4.07 4.55 0.60
C LEU A 236 -3.96 6.04 0.23
N HIS A 237 -3.08 6.79 0.89
CA HIS A 237 -2.99 8.23 0.69
C HIS A 237 -2.06 8.62 -0.46
N GLY A 238 -0.88 7.99 -0.57
CA GLY A 238 0.08 8.28 -1.64
C GLY A 238 -0.51 8.05 -3.03
N THR A 239 -1.07 6.86 -3.30
CA THR A 239 -1.67 6.58 -4.62
C THR A 239 -2.85 7.50 -4.95
N LEU A 240 -3.64 7.90 -3.95
CA LEU A 240 -4.70 8.88 -4.14
C LEU A 240 -4.12 10.23 -4.57
N LEU A 241 -3.06 10.70 -3.91
CA LEU A 241 -2.40 11.96 -4.26
C LEU A 241 -1.78 11.92 -5.66
N VAL A 242 -1.25 10.77 -6.10
CA VAL A 242 -0.79 10.58 -7.48
C VAL A 242 -1.96 10.70 -8.46
N VAL A 243 -3.12 10.12 -8.17
CA VAL A 243 -4.31 10.31 -9.03
C VAL A 243 -4.71 11.79 -9.08
N ARG A 244 -4.74 12.46 -7.93
CA ARG A 244 -5.09 13.90 -7.84
C ARG A 244 -4.08 14.77 -8.55
N SER A 245 -2.78 14.45 -8.51
CA SER A 245 -1.75 15.21 -9.23
C SER A 245 -1.98 15.16 -10.73
N LEU A 246 -2.27 13.97 -11.27
CA LEU A 246 -2.56 13.81 -12.70
C LEU A 246 -3.87 14.50 -13.10
N GLN A 247 -4.89 14.51 -12.24
CA GLN A 247 -6.13 15.26 -12.49
C GLN A 247 -5.87 16.77 -12.59
N VAL A 248 -5.09 17.32 -11.64
CA VAL A 248 -4.66 18.72 -11.66
C VAL A 248 -3.88 19.05 -12.94
N GLU A 249 -2.96 18.18 -13.36
CA GLU A 249 -2.22 18.34 -14.63
C GLU A 249 -3.14 18.28 -15.87
N GLN A 250 -4.29 17.60 -15.78
CA GLN A 250 -5.32 17.60 -16.81
C GLN A 250 -6.33 18.76 -16.66
N GLY A 251 -6.06 19.72 -15.77
CA GLY A 251 -6.88 20.93 -15.60
C GLY A 251 -8.15 20.73 -14.78
N TRP A 252 -8.25 19.65 -14.00
CA TRP A 252 -9.39 19.45 -13.10
C TRP A 252 -9.42 20.52 -12.00
N SER A 253 -10.62 21.03 -11.74
CA SER A 253 -10.86 21.98 -10.65
C SER A 253 -11.02 21.27 -9.30
N THR A 254 -11.02 22.06 -8.21
CA THR A 254 -11.35 21.55 -6.87
C THR A 254 -12.76 20.95 -6.85
N GLU A 255 -13.69 21.58 -7.56
CA GLU A 255 -15.07 21.13 -7.70
C GLU A 255 -15.13 19.76 -8.39
N ASP A 256 -14.40 19.56 -9.50
CA ASP A 256 -14.36 18.28 -10.22
C ASP A 256 -13.84 17.13 -9.34
N MET A 257 -12.80 17.41 -8.55
CA MET A 257 -12.22 16.44 -7.61
C MET A 257 -13.14 16.13 -6.42
N ALA A 258 -14.00 17.07 -6.02
CA ALA A 258 -14.93 16.90 -4.89
C ALA A 258 -16.17 16.06 -5.25
N VAL A 259 -16.50 15.89 -6.53
CA VAL A 259 -17.76 15.25 -6.98
C VAL A 259 -17.95 13.84 -6.42
N GLU A 260 -16.90 13.02 -6.29
CA GLU A 260 -17.03 11.67 -5.72
C GLU A 260 -17.47 11.69 -4.24
N SER A 261 -16.89 12.60 -3.46
CA SER A 261 -17.24 12.81 -2.06
C SER A 261 -18.65 13.41 -1.92
N LEU A 262 -19.00 14.35 -2.81
CA LEU A 262 -20.34 14.92 -2.89
C LEU A 262 -21.38 13.85 -3.26
N ARG A 263 -21.05 12.94 -4.19
CA ARG A 263 -21.88 11.79 -4.55
C ARG A 263 -22.16 10.93 -3.32
N TYR A 264 -21.11 10.54 -2.59
CA TYR A 264 -21.27 9.74 -1.38
C TYR A 264 -22.17 10.44 -0.34
N ALA A 265 -21.94 11.73 -0.07
CA ALA A 265 -22.78 12.51 0.83
C ALA A 265 -24.24 12.60 0.35
N TRP A 266 -24.45 12.79 -0.96
CA TRP A 266 -25.77 12.89 -1.57
C TRP A 266 -26.59 11.59 -1.45
N PHE A 267 -25.95 10.43 -1.62
CA PHE A 267 -26.58 9.12 -1.42
C PHE A 267 -26.83 8.87 0.06
N LYS A 268 -25.84 9.11 0.93
CA LYS A 268 -25.99 8.90 2.38
C LYS A 268 -27.14 9.71 2.98
N GLN A 269 -27.26 11.00 2.62
CA GLN A 269 -28.35 11.86 3.09
C GLN A 269 -29.75 11.37 2.66
N ARG A 270 -29.83 10.64 1.54
CA ARG A 270 -31.10 10.06 1.06
C ARG A 270 -31.38 8.73 1.72
N GLU A 271 -30.37 7.91 1.95
CA GLU A 271 -30.49 6.63 2.65
C GLU A 271 -31.02 6.83 4.07
N GLU A 272 -30.53 7.87 4.75
CA GLU A 272 -31.00 8.28 6.09
C GLU A 272 -32.48 8.70 6.14
N LYS A 273 -33.11 8.97 4.98
CA LYS A 273 -34.53 9.34 4.86
C LYS A 273 -35.42 8.15 4.48
N GLU A 274 -34.85 7.00 4.15
CA GLU A 274 -35.62 5.79 3.85
C GLU A 274 -36.22 5.19 5.13
N PRO A 275 -37.42 4.60 5.10
CA PRO A 275 -38.09 4.08 6.30
C PRO A 275 -37.28 3.08 7.12
N ASP A 276 -36.48 2.24 6.44
CA ASP A 276 -35.63 1.22 7.07
C ASP A 276 -34.15 1.63 7.13
N GLY A 277 -33.84 2.89 6.80
CA GLY A 277 -32.46 3.42 6.74
C GLY A 277 -31.58 2.74 5.69
N ARG A 278 -32.20 2.15 4.65
CA ARG A 278 -31.54 1.46 3.53
C ARG A 278 -32.38 1.64 2.26
N PHE A 279 -31.71 1.69 1.12
CA PHE A 279 -32.39 1.69 -0.17
C PHE A 279 -32.92 0.30 -0.54
N SER A 280 -34.11 0.25 -1.16
CA SER A 280 -34.49 -0.90 -1.99
C SER A 280 -33.67 -0.89 -3.30
N ASP A 281 -33.60 -2.03 -3.99
CA ASP A 281 -32.88 -2.13 -5.26
C ASP A 281 -33.46 -1.17 -6.32
N GLU A 282 -34.79 -1.07 -6.39
CA GLU A 282 -35.47 -0.15 -7.31
C GLU A 282 -35.15 1.30 -6.99
N ARG A 283 -35.16 1.66 -5.71
CA ARG A 283 -34.87 3.03 -5.27
C ARG A 283 -33.42 3.40 -5.54
N LEU A 284 -32.48 2.48 -5.28
CA LEU A 284 -31.08 2.67 -5.57
C LEU A 284 -30.84 2.85 -7.08
N ALA A 285 -31.51 2.07 -7.93
CA ALA A 285 -31.43 2.21 -9.38
C ALA A 285 -31.96 3.57 -9.86
N GLU A 286 -33.11 4.02 -9.34
CA GLU A 286 -33.67 5.35 -9.65
C GLU A 286 -32.71 6.48 -9.28
N LEU A 287 -32.15 6.44 -8.08
CA LEU A 287 -31.22 7.45 -7.58
C LEU A 287 -29.89 7.46 -8.36
N ARG A 288 -29.39 6.29 -8.79
CA ARG A 288 -28.23 6.19 -9.70
C ARG A 288 -28.54 6.86 -11.03
N SER A 289 -29.66 6.54 -11.66
CA SER A 289 -30.07 7.18 -12.91
C SER A 289 -30.30 8.69 -12.77
N GLN A 290 -30.82 9.14 -11.63
CA GLN A 290 -30.93 10.58 -11.35
C GLN A 290 -29.55 11.24 -11.29
N TRP A 291 -28.64 10.68 -10.48
CA TRP A 291 -27.29 11.21 -10.35
C TRP A 291 -26.56 11.29 -11.69
N GLU A 292 -26.68 10.24 -12.50
CA GLU A 292 -26.02 10.16 -13.82
C GLU A 292 -26.52 11.25 -14.77
N ARG A 293 -27.84 11.47 -14.83
CA ARG A 293 -28.42 12.56 -15.65
C ARG A 293 -27.89 13.92 -15.20
N ASP A 294 -27.91 14.17 -13.89
CA ASP A 294 -27.56 15.47 -13.31
C ASP A 294 -26.04 15.77 -13.41
N ASN A 295 -25.20 14.74 -13.55
CA ASN A 295 -23.73 14.86 -13.55
C ASN A 295 -23.08 14.37 -14.87
N THR A 296 -23.80 14.44 -15.99
CA THR A 296 -23.34 13.92 -17.30
C THR A 296 -21.98 14.51 -17.73
N SER A 297 -21.72 15.79 -17.49
CA SER A 297 -20.45 16.44 -17.83
C SER A 297 -19.28 15.85 -17.06
N TRP A 298 -19.43 15.70 -15.75
CA TRP A 298 -18.42 15.10 -14.89
C TRP A 298 -18.18 13.62 -15.23
N LEU A 299 -19.24 12.86 -15.54
CA LEU A 299 -19.11 11.47 -15.96
C LEU A 299 -18.24 11.33 -17.21
N ARG A 300 -18.45 12.20 -18.20
CA ARG A 300 -17.61 12.24 -19.41
C ARG A 300 -16.16 12.59 -19.09
N LEU A 301 -15.95 13.65 -18.31
CA LEU A 301 -14.61 14.07 -17.86
C LEU A 301 -13.87 12.93 -17.14
N ASN A 302 -14.55 12.24 -16.22
CA ASN A 302 -13.99 11.13 -15.47
C ASN A 302 -13.70 9.92 -16.36
N GLN A 303 -14.60 9.59 -17.29
CA GLN A 303 -14.37 8.51 -18.26
C GLN A 303 -13.14 8.81 -19.12
N ASP A 304 -13.05 10.00 -19.72
CA ASP A 304 -11.92 10.42 -20.56
C ASP A 304 -10.60 10.37 -19.77
N PHE A 305 -10.62 10.76 -18.50
CA PHE A 305 -9.46 10.64 -17.61
C PHE A 305 -9.08 9.17 -17.37
N MET A 306 -10.03 8.30 -17.03
CA MET A 306 -9.76 6.90 -16.73
C MET A 306 -9.26 6.11 -17.95
N GLU A 307 -9.75 6.42 -19.15
CA GLU A 307 -9.24 5.84 -20.40
C GLU A 307 -7.78 6.24 -20.67
N ARG A 308 -7.40 7.47 -20.31
CA ARG A 308 -6.04 8.00 -20.48
C ARG A 308 -5.13 7.72 -19.29
N TYR A 309 -5.66 7.38 -18.13
CA TYR A 309 -4.93 7.21 -16.87
C TYR A 309 -3.72 6.26 -16.99
N PRO A 310 -3.82 5.09 -17.64
CA PRO A 310 -2.67 4.20 -17.82
C PRO A 310 -1.51 4.81 -18.62
N ILE A 311 -1.78 5.80 -19.48
CA ILE A 311 -0.76 6.53 -20.25
C ILE A 311 -0.22 7.69 -19.42
N LEU A 312 -1.11 8.47 -18.79
CA LEU A 312 -0.76 9.63 -17.98
C LEU A 312 0.13 9.29 -16.78
N ARG A 313 -0.08 8.12 -16.16
CA ARG A 313 0.71 7.69 -15.00
C ARG A 313 2.12 7.20 -15.34
N ARG A 314 2.41 6.84 -16.61
CA ARG A 314 3.70 6.21 -16.98
C ARG A 314 4.91 7.07 -16.65
N PRO A 315 4.95 8.39 -16.99
CA PRO A 315 6.10 9.22 -16.65
C PRO A 315 6.31 9.29 -15.13
N HIS A 316 5.22 9.39 -14.37
CA HIS A 316 5.28 9.41 -12.91
C HIS A 316 5.85 8.11 -12.34
N ASN A 317 5.29 6.96 -12.72
CA ASN A 317 5.79 5.65 -12.30
C ASN A 317 7.25 5.44 -12.73
N SER A 318 7.64 5.91 -13.92
CA SER A 318 9.02 5.82 -14.39
C SER A 318 10.00 6.56 -13.47
N ARG A 319 9.64 7.74 -12.94
CA ARG A 319 10.48 8.47 -11.98
C ARG A 319 10.58 7.73 -10.65
N LEU A 320 9.45 7.24 -10.12
CA LEU A 320 9.44 6.45 -8.89
C LEU A 320 10.29 5.18 -9.02
N ARG A 321 10.20 4.47 -10.14
CA ARG A 321 10.99 3.27 -10.41
C ARG A 321 12.48 3.58 -10.57
N ALA A 322 12.83 4.70 -11.18
CA ALA A 322 14.22 5.13 -11.29
C ALA A 322 14.81 5.43 -9.90
N SER A 323 14.10 6.18 -9.05
CA SER A 323 14.51 6.40 -7.65
C SER A 323 14.62 5.07 -6.91
N LEU A 324 13.58 4.23 -6.96
CA LEU A 324 13.55 2.93 -6.29
C LEU A 324 14.71 2.03 -6.73
N THR A 325 14.99 1.94 -8.02
CA THR A 325 16.11 1.14 -8.56
C THR A 325 17.45 1.66 -8.07
N ALA A 326 17.65 2.98 -8.06
CA ALA A 326 18.89 3.58 -7.54
C ALA A 326 19.11 3.24 -6.06
N GLN A 327 18.05 3.32 -5.24
CA GLN A 327 18.12 2.94 -3.81
C GLN A 327 18.42 1.45 -3.62
N LEU A 328 17.79 0.58 -4.43
CA LEU A 328 18.03 -0.86 -4.37
C LEU A 328 19.46 -1.25 -4.76
N GLN A 329 20.05 -0.55 -5.73
CA GLN A 329 21.42 -0.77 -6.18
C GLN A 329 22.48 -0.25 -5.21
N SER A 330 22.17 0.82 -4.46
CA SER A 330 23.07 1.40 -3.47
C SER A 330 22.95 0.77 -2.07
N ALA A 331 21.96 -0.11 -1.87
CA ALA A 331 21.70 -0.75 -0.58
C ALA A 331 22.91 -1.53 -0.05
N PRO A 332 23.36 -1.27 1.20
CA PRO A 332 24.52 -1.95 1.76
C PRO A 332 24.21 -3.42 2.04
N LYS A 333 25.25 -4.27 2.01
CA LYS A 333 25.13 -5.65 2.49
C LYS A 333 24.91 -5.68 4.00
N ALA A 334 24.14 -6.64 4.49
CA ALA A 334 24.09 -6.97 5.90
C ALA A 334 25.49 -7.45 6.33
N SER A 335 26.00 -6.90 7.43
CA SER A 335 27.25 -7.38 8.02
C SER A 335 27.04 -8.81 8.51
N ALA A 336 27.95 -9.73 8.18
CA ALA A 336 27.98 -11.04 8.83
C ALA A 336 28.32 -10.81 10.32
N ALA A 337 27.38 -11.13 11.21
CA ALA A 337 27.57 -11.07 12.65
C ALA A 337 28.27 -12.34 13.17
#